data_AF-A0ABD3PV72-F1
#
_entry.id   AF-A0ABD3PV72-F1
#
_cell.length_a   1.000
_cell.length_b   1.000
_cell.length_c   1.000
_cell.angle_alpha   90.00
_cell.angle_beta   90.00
_cell.angle_gamma   90.00
#
_symmetry.space_group_name_H-M   'P 1'
#
loop_
_entity.id
_entity.type
_entity.pdbx_description
1 polymer ?
#
loop_
_entity_poly.entity_id
_entity_poly.type
_entity_poly.pdbx_seq_one_letter_code
_entity_poly.pdbx_strand_id
1 'polypeptide(L)'
;MKRLLASTSVMRQTVTLAIMIIASSVSDAFQIHHLASREEFIAKGRSPLRRTSSSSSALGMATWSNGQAIREYQEFLASGMELMDIGKSEIDMEDDGPSVIVKSSNPSSVTALTDGIVALGKGTDLLITPGTSLPASMGDKPSYPIYITIPPYELKSFIQNLDDEWKGRSEDFVFFSGGKICGVVEPILREFGMCRESMTQVVVGFSLPKPSAAGITRKPEDLSCNIGTDANGEEKWAGESATCGKWNGAVASRLSANAIRCKTVFYREWRRAMWERALYDAVWNVVGAVREEPTDHADVAMFFELEASDMMWEIANNLRGGLAVTLMYGFEDRLFSMAEMRGKDEPCELTDEMFDFVQNVFPGRNRMLLEYLNYAKDQRGLLQGVNVPPVPSQLSELPSKIRQGNLRADGNI
;
A
#
# COMPACT_ATOMS: atom_id res chain seq x y z
N MET A 1 -37.46 -47.71 -2.98
CA MET A 1 -37.25 -46.30 -2.58
C MET A 1 -35.80 -45.93 -2.26
N LYS A 2 -35.05 -46.67 -1.41
CA LYS A 2 -33.66 -46.29 -1.05
C LYS A 2 -32.64 -46.24 -2.22
N ARG A 3 -32.82 -47.03 -3.29
CA ARG A 3 -31.94 -46.98 -4.48
C ARG A 3 -32.15 -45.76 -5.39
N LEU A 4 -33.34 -45.14 -5.37
CA LEU A 4 -33.61 -43.93 -6.18
C LEU A 4 -33.01 -42.66 -5.57
N LEU A 5 -32.87 -42.61 -4.24
CA LEU A 5 -32.28 -41.47 -3.53
C LEU A 5 -30.74 -41.43 -3.63
N ALA A 6 -30.09 -42.58 -3.78
CA ALA A 6 -28.63 -42.63 -3.98
C ALA A 6 -28.22 -42.11 -5.38
N SER A 7 -29.03 -42.38 -6.41
CA SER A 7 -28.72 -41.98 -7.79
C SER A 7 -28.83 -40.46 -8.01
N THR A 8 -29.74 -39.79 -7.31
CA THR A 8 -29.92 -38.33 -7.41
C THR A 8 -28.81 -37.54 -6.70
N SER A 9 -28.22 -38.10 -5.63
CA SER A 9 -27.07 -37.48 -4.95
C SER A 9 -25.81 -37.49 -5.80
N VAL A 10 -25.52 -38.62 -6.47
CA VAL A 10 -24.34 -38.74 -7.34
C VAL A 10 -24.46 -37.81 -8.54
N MET A 11 -25.64 -37.73 -9.16
CA MET A 11 -25.88 -36.85 -10.31
C MET A 11 -25.69 -35.37 -9.96
N ARG A 12 -26.09 -34.93 -8.76
CA ARG A 12 -25.85 -33.54 -8.30
C ARG A 12 -24.37 -33.24 -8.13
N GLN A 13 -23.60 -34.15 -7.53
CA GLN A 13 -22.16 -33.96 -7.35
C GLN A 13 -21.41 -33.90 -8.69
N THR A 14 -21.79 -34.73 -9.67
CA THR A 14 -21.18 -34.70 -11.01
C THR A 14 -21.48 -33.40 -11.75
N VAL A 15 -22.71 -32.88 -11.65
CA VAL A 15 -23.10 -31.60 -12.28
C VAL A 15 -22.36 -30.42 -11.64
N THR A 16 -22.22 -30.39 -10.32
CA THR A 16 -21.47 -29.33 -9.63
C THR A 16 -19.99 -29.32 -10.03
N LEU A 17 -19.36 -30.50 -10.12
CA LEU A 17 -17.96 -30.61 -10.55
C LEU A 17 -17.78 -30.15 -12.00
N ALA A 18 -18.70 -30.51 -12.91
CA ALA A 18 -18.65 -30.07 -14.31
C ALA A 18 -18.79 -28.55 -14.44
N ILE A 19 -19.67 -27.92 -13.66
CA ILE A 19 -19.83 -26.45 -13.65
C ILE A 19 -18.55 -25.76 -13.13
N MET A 20 -17.91 -26.30 -12.09
CA MET A 20 -16.65 -25.73 -11.57
C MET A 20 -15.51 -25.83 -12.58
N ILE A 21 -15.39 -26.96 -13.30
CA ILE A 21 -14.37 -27.14 -14.34
C ILE A 21 -14.61 -26.15 -15.49
N ILE A 22 -15.85 -26.00 -15.95
CA ILE A 22 -16.20 -25.04 -17.01
C ILE A 22 -15.91 -23.60 -16.55
N ALA A 23 -16.26 -23.24 -15.31
CA ALA A 23 -16.00 -21.91 -14.77
C ALA A 23 -14.49 -21.60 -14.68
N SER A 24 -13.68 -22.57 -14.25
CA SER A 24 -12.21 -22.43 -14.23
C SER A 24 -11.65 -22.25 -15.64
N SER A 25 -12.06 -23.08 -16.60
CA SER A 25 -11.56 -22.99 -17.98
C SER A 25 -11.97 -21.69 -18.69
N VAL A 26 -13.14 -21.13 -18.36
CA VAL A 26 -13.58 -19.82 -18.89
C VAL A 26 -12.77 -18.68 -18.27
N SER A 27 -12.47 -18.76 -16.96
CA SER A 27 -11.60 -17.78 -16.27
C SER A 27 -10.19 -17.76 -16.86
N ASP A 28 -9.60 -18.94 -17.08
CA ASP A 28 -8.25 -19.07 -17.63
C ASP A 28 -8.20 -18.58 -19.09
N ALA A 29 -9.22 -18.90 -19.89
CA ALA A 29 -9.33 -18.42 -21.28
C ALA A 29 -9.48 -16.89 -21.36
N PHE A 30 -10.21 -16.28 -20.41
CA PHE A 30 -10.39 -14.83 -20.34
C PHE A 30 -9.07 -14.12 -19.98
N GLN A 31 -8.30 -14.67 -19.02
CA GLN A 31 -6.98 -14.14 -18.67
C GLN A 31 -5.97 -14.24 -19.83
N ILE A 32 -5.94 -15.38 -20.53
CA ILE A 32 -5.02 -15.57 -21.67
C ILE A 32 -5.37 -14.62 -22.83
N HIS A 33 -6.66 -14.45 -23.15
CA HIS A 33 -7.09 -13.53 -24.21
C HIS A 33 -6.76 -12.07 -23.87
N HIS A 34 -6.87 -11.69 -22.59
CA HIS A 34 -6.56 -10.33 -22.15
C HIS A 34 -5.05 -10.02 -22.20
N LEU A 35 -4.20 -10.98 -21.81
CA LEU A 35 -2.74 -10.85 -21.92
C LEU A 35 -2.28 -10.76 -23.38
N ALA A 36 -2.84 -11.58 -24.28
CA ALA A 36 -2.54 -11.54 -25.70
C ALA A 36 -2.97 -10.20 -26.36
N SER A 37 -4.12 -9.65 -25.95
CA SER A 37 -4.61 -8.36 -26.47
C SER A 37 -3.71 -7.18 -26.04
N ARG A 38 -3.08 -7.27 -24.86
CA ARG A 38 -2.17 -6.25 -24.33
C ARG A 38 -0.83 -6.23 -25.08
N GLU A 39 -0.28 -7.39 -25.45
CA GLU A 39 0.91 -7.46 -26.31
C GLU A 39 0.65 -6.89 -27.71
N GLU A 40 -0.54 -7.14 -28.27
CA GLU A 40 -0.90 -6.63 -29.59
C GLU A 40 -1.13 -5.11 -29.61
N PHE A 41 -1.65 -4.53 -28.52
CA PHE A 41 -1.83 -3.09 -28.36
C PHE A 41 -0.49 -2.36 -28.14
N ILE A 42 0.43 -2.95 -27.36
CA ILE A 42 1.79 -2.42 -27.18
C ILE A 42 2.59 -2.48 -28.49
N ALA A 43 2.43 -3.53 -29.29
CA ALA A 43 3.10 -3.67 -30.58
C ALA A 43 2.61 -2.69 -31.67
N LYS A 44 1.37 -2.19 -31.57
CA LYS A 44 0.77 -1.32 -32.60
C LYS A 44 0.71 0.18 -32.24
N GLY A 45 1.06 0.57 -31.01
CA GLY A 45 0.69 1.89 -30.46
C GLY A 45 1.80 2.90 -30.13
N ARG A 46 3.07 2.73 -30.51
CA ARG A 46 4.11 3.73 -30.18
C ARG A 46 5.03 4.07 -31.35
N SER A 47 4.60 5.03 -32.18
CA SER A 47 5.53 5.84 -32.95
C SER A 47 6.18 6.89 -32.02
N PRO A 48 7.51 7.02 -31.97
CA PRO A 48 8.15 8.02 -31.12
C PRO A 48 7.93 9.42 -31.73
N LEU A 49 7.03 10.20 -31.13
CA LEU A 49 6.96 11.64 -31.40
C LEU A 49 8.24 12.29 -30.87
N ARG A 50 9.13 12.62 -31.81
CA ARG A 50 10.36 13.37 -31.64
C ARG A 50 10.04 14.76 -31.09
N ARG A 51 10.03 14.92 -29.76
CA ARG A 51 9.94 16.24 -29.11
C ARG A 51 11.22 17.02 -29.39
N THR A 52 11.07 18.16 -30.05
CA THR A 52 12.10 19.19 -30.19
C THR A 52 12.39 19.80 -28.82
N SER A 53 13.65 19.75 -28.39
CA SER A 53 14.11 20.33 -27.14
C SER A 53 14.28 21.84 -27.27
N SER A 54 13.40 22.62 -26.66
CA SER A 54 13.70 23.99 -26.26
C SER A 54 14.47 23.93 -24.93
N SER A 55 15.73 24.35 -24.96
CA SER A 55 16.63 24.43 -23.81
C SER A 55 16.10 25.39 -22.75
N SER A 56 15.51 24.86 -21.68
CA SER A 56 15.44 25.53 -20.39
C SER A 56 16.35 24.76 -19.44
N SER A 57 17.28 25.47 -18.82
CA SER A 57 18.46 24.93 -18.14
C SER A 57 18.12 23.90 -17.06
N ALA A 58 18.50 22.65 -17.30
CA ALA A 58 18.50 21.51 -16.37
C ALA A 58 19.51 21.64 -15.21
N LEU A 59 19.87 22.86 -14.81
CA LEU A 59 20.82 23.16 -13.74
C LEU A 59 20.16 23.44 -12.38
N GLY A 60 18.82 23.42 -12.30
CA GLY A 60 18.06 23.59 -11.05
C GLY A 60 17.61 22.31 -10.35
N MET A 61 17.80 21.13 -10.96
CA MET A 61 17.36 19.84 -10.40
C MET A 61 18.55 18.90 -10.15
N ALA A 62 19.58 19.41 -9.47
CA ALA A 62 20.60 18.55 -8.92
C ALA A 62 20.00 17.74 -7.78
N THR A 63 19.86 16.43 -7.97
CA THR A 63 19.52 15.38 -6.99
C THR A 63 20.49 15.29 -5.79
N TRP A 64 21.44 16.23 -5.70
CA TRP A 64 22.56 16.26 -4.77
C TRP A 64 22.47 17.41 -3.75
N SER A 65 21.33 18.10 -3.64
CA SER A 65 21.16 19.21 -2.68
C SER A 65 20.66 18.78 -1.29
N ASN A 66 20.26 17.51 -1.11
CA ASN A 66 19.80 17.02 0.18
C ASN A 66 20.96 16.39 0.98
N GLY A 67 21.54 17.15 1.90
CA GLY A 67 22.65 16.71 2.75
C GLY A 67 22.31 15.49 3.64
N GLN A 68 21.03 15.24 3.91
CA GLN A 68 20.59 14.04 4.62
C GLN A 68 20.62 12.80 3.71
N ALA A 69 20.14 12.90 2.46
CA ALA A 69 20.20 11.79 1.50
C ALA A 69 21.65 11.39 1.17
N ILE A 70 22.57 12.37 1.13
CA ILE A 70 24.01 12.11 0.99
C ILE A 70 24.54 11.38 2.22
N ARG A 71 24.14 11.79 3.43
CA ARG A 71 24.58 11.16 4.68
C ARG A 71 24.06 9.73 4.80
N GLU A 72 22.78 9.50 4.51
CA GLU A 72 22.17 8.17 4.47
C GLU A 72 22.86 7.27 3.43
N TYR A 73 23.25 7.80 2.28
CA TYR A 73 24.02 7.04 1.29
C TYR A 73 25.45 6.75 1.75
N GLN A 74 26.11 7.69 2.42
CA GLN A 74 27.43 7.48 3.02
C GLN A 74 27.38 6.48 4.17
N GLU A 75 26.34 6.54 5.02
CA GLU A 75 26.08 5.57 6.08
C GLU A 75 25.77 4.20 5.50
N PHE A 76 25.03 4.08 4.40
CA PHE A 76 24.81 2.81 3.70
C PHE A 76 26.10 2.22 3.11
N LEU A 77 26.96 3.05 2.52
CA LEU A 77 28.24 2.58 2.00
C LEU A 77 29.20 2.19 3.14
N ALA A 78 29.15 2.93 4.26
CA ALA A 78 29.94 2.64 5.45
C ALA A 78 29.43 1.38 6.17
N SER A 79 28.13 1.22 6.33
CA SER A 79 27.51 0.03 6.92
C SER A 79 27.67 -1.18 6.01
N GLY A 80 27.57 -1.01 4.69
CA GLY A 80 27.91 -2.03 3.71
C GLY A 80 29.39 -2.45 3.75
N MET A 81 30.30 -1.52 4.06
CA MET A 81 31.72 -1.81 4.28
C MET A 81 31.98 -2.51 5.63
N GLU A 82 31.37 -2.04 6.74
CA GLU A 82 31.48 -2.70 8.05
C GLU A 82 30.82 -4.10 8.05
N LEU A 83 29.71 -4.28 7.33
CA LEU A 83 29.03 -5.58 7.18
C LEU A 83 29.85 -6.56 6.31
N MET A 84 30.61 -6.07 5.34
CA MET A 84 31.58 -6.89 4.59
C MET A 84 32.79 -7.29 5.45
N ASP A 85 33.26 -6.44 6.36
CA ASP A 85 34.35 -6.78 7.29
C ASP A 85 33.89 -7.72 8.43
N ILE A 86 32.58 -7.83 8.71
CA ILE A 86 32.00 -8.71 9.74
C ILE A 86 31.31 -9.96 9.15
N GLY A 87 31.19 -10.07 7.82
CA GLY A 87 30.55 -11.21 7.16
C GLY A 87 29.04 -11.33 7.37
N LYS A 88 28.37 -10.26 7.82
CA LYS A 88 26.91 -10.22 8.00
C LYS A 88 26.26 -9.71 6.71
N SER A 89 26.02 -10.58 5.74
CA SER A 89 25.22 -10.25 4.55
C SER A 89 23.71 -10.37 4.79
N GLU A 90 23.30 -10.94 5.93
CA GLU A 90 21.91 -11.25 6.25
C GLU A 90 21.36 -10.28 7.31
N ILE A 91 20.12 -9.87 7.10
CA ILE A 91 19.38 -9.04 8.06
C ILE A 91 19.12 -9.89 9.30
N ASP A 92 19.56 -9.43 10.47
CA ASP A 92 19.28 -10.12 11.74
C ASP A 92 17.75 -10.23 11.93
N MET A 93 17.24 -11.46 12.07
CA MET A 93 15.81 -11.75 12.19
C MET A 93 15.48 -12.21 13.61
N GLU A 94 14.60 -11.47 14.28
CA GLU A 94 14.03 -11.88 15.56
C GLU A 94 12.85 -12.84 15.36
N ASP A 95 12.65 -13.78 16.30
CA ASP A 95 11.52 -14.72 16.27
C ASP A 95 10.21 -14.08 16.74
N ASP A 96 9.10 -14.45 16.09
CA ASP A 96 7.74 -14.13 16.56
C ASP A 96 7.44 -14.78 17.93
N GLY A 97 6.69 -14.05 18.76
CA GLY A 97 6.32 -14.48 20.10
C GLY A 97 5.21 -13.62 20.71
N PRO A 98 4.95 -13.76 22.03
CA PRO A 98 4.02 -12.89 22.74
C PRO A 98 4.38 -11.41 22.57
N SER A 99 3.37 -10.59 22.29
CA SER A 99 3.57 -9.18 21.94
C SER A 99 2.52 -8.28 22.59
N VAL A 100 2.77 -6.97 22.58
CA VAL A 100 1.78 -5.97 22.99
C VAL A 100 1.16 -5.35 21.75
N ILE A 101 -0.16 -5.23 21.73
CA ILE A 101 -0.91 -4.54 20.68
C ILE A 101 -1.53 -3.29 21.30
N VAL A 102 -1.20 -2.13 20.75
CA VAL A 102 -1.68 -0.84 21.22
C VAL A 102 -2.78 -0.36 20.29
N LYS A 103 -3.99 -0.21 20.82
CA LYS A 103 -5.15 0.32 20.10
C LYS A 103 -5.51 1.72 20.58
N SER A 104 -6.28 2.46 19.77
CA SER A 104 -6.80 3.76 20.19
C SER A 104 -7.57 3.67 21.51
N SER A 105 -7.39 4.67 22.37
CA SER A 105 -8.23 4.88 23.56
C SER A 105 -9.64 5.31 23.18
N ASN A 106 -9.84 5.86 21.97
CA ASN A 106 -11.14 6.24 21.45
C ASN A 106 -11.79 5.02 20.76
N PRO A 107 -12.92 4.50 21.26
CA PRO A 107 -13.59 3.34 20.66
C PRO A 107 -14.01 3.55 19.20
N SER A 108 -14.29 4.79 18.78
CA SER A 108 -14.65 5.08 17.39
C SER A 108 -13.46 5.02 16.42
N SER A 109 -12.24 5.06 16.94
CA SER A 109 -10.99 5.11 16.17
C SER A 109 -10.20 3.81 16.27
N VAL A 110 -10.79 2.77 16.88
CA VAL A 110 -10.27 1.40 16.79
C VAL A 110 -10.47 0.91 15.36
N THR A 111 -9.37 0.66 14.67
CA THR A 111 -9.38 0.30 13.25
C THR A 111 -9.39 -1.21 13.04
N ALA A 112 -9.77 -1.65 11.85
CA ALA A 112 -9.68 -3.06 11.45
C ALA A 112 -8.23 -3.59 11.47
N LEU A 113 -7.22 -2.72 11.52
CA LEU A 113 -5.83 -3.14 11.73
C LEU A 113 -5.65 -3.79 13.10
N THR A 114 -6.24 -3.23 14.17
CA THR A 114 -6.16 -3.82 15.52
C THR A 114 -6.66 -5.26 15.51
N ASP A 115 -7.87 -5.48 14.96
CA ASP A 115 -8.47 -6.81 14.87
C ASP A 115 -7.67 -7.74 13.95
N GLY A 116 -7.11 -7.20 12.86
CA GLY A 116 -6.25 -7.94 11.95
C GLY A 116 -5.00 -8.47 12.63
N ILE A 117 -4.27 -7.62 13.37
CA ILE A 117 -3.05 -8.03 14.07
C ILE A 117 -3.35 -9.02 15.20
N VAL A 118 -4.46 -8.84 15.93
CA VAL A 118 -4.93 -9.81 16.93
C VAL A 118 -5.23 -11.17 16.28
N ALA A 119 -5.91 -11.18 15.13
CA ALA A 119 -6.27 -12.41 14.43
C ALA A 119 -5.08 -13.16 13.82
N LEU A 120 -3.99 -12.45 13.52
CA LEU A 120 -2.72 -13.01 13.05
C LEU A 120 -1.86 -13.58 14.19
N GLY A 121 -2.10 -13.14 15.42
CA GLY A 121 -1.41 -13.62 16.61
C GLY A 121 -1.79 -15.05 17.01
N LYS A 122 -1.07 -15.57 18.01
CA LYS A 122 -1.27 -16.93 18.57
C LYS A 122 -2.20 -16.94 19.79
N GLY A 123 -2.87 -15.82 20.08
CA GLY A 123 -3.72 -15.64 21.28
C GLY A 123 -2.94 -15.32 22.56
N THR A 124 -1.63 -15.08 22.47
CA THR A 124 -0.74 -14.73 23.59
C THR A 124 -0.43 -13.23 23.66
N ASP A 125 -1.08 -12.43 22.82
CA ASP A 125 -0.83 -11.00 22.73
C ASP A 125 -1.65 -10.23 23.77
N LEU A 126 -1.04 -9.19 24.34
CA LEU A 126 -1.70 -8.30 25.30
C LEU A 126 -2.21 -7.06 24.57
N LEU A 127 -3.52 -6.85 24.59
CA LEU A 127 -4.16 -5.67 24.00
C LEU A 127 -4.29 -4.56 25.05
N ILE A 128 -3.66 -3.40 24.82
CA ILE A 128 -3.67 -2.25 25.73
C ILE A 128 -4.01 -0.94 25.01
N THR A 129 -4.27 0.12 25.77
CA THR A 129 -4.42 1.50 25.28
C THR A 129 -3.21 2.35 25.71
N PRO A 130 -2.93 3.46 25.00
CA PRO A 130 -1.91 4.43 25.37
C PRO A 130 -1.97 4.83 26.86
N GLY A 131 -0.79 4.94 27.49
CA GLY A 131 -0.66 5.31 28.91
C GLY A 131 -0.85 4.17 29.90
N THR A 132 -1.19 2.96 29.43
CA THR A 132 -1.08 1.75 30.25
C THR A 132 0.39 1.36 30.37
N SER A 133 0.87 0.99 31.56
CA SER A 133 2.25 0.52 31.75
C SER A 133 2.54 -0.72 30.89
N LEU A 134 3.75 -0.76 30.34
CA LEU A 134 4.23 -1.87 29.52
C LEU A 134 4.72 -3.00 30.45
N PRO A 135 4.40 -4.28 30.15
CA PRO A 135 4.95 -5.40 30.89
C PRO A 135 6.49 -5.40 30.86
N ALA A 136 7.14 -5.68 31.99
CA ALA A 136 8.60 -5.81 32.03
C ALA A 136 9.13 -6.94 31.14
N SER A 137 8.32 -7.98 30.93
CA SER A 137 8.58 -9.09 30.01
C SER A 137 7.27 -9.62 29.43
N MET A 138 7.37 -10.26 28.26
CA MET A 138 6.27 -10.99 27.63
C MET A 138 6.71 -12.44 27.41
N GLY A 139 6.04 -13.36 28.11
CA GLY A 139 6.58 -14.71 28.31
C GLY A 139 7.93 -14.64 29.03
N ASP A 140 8.93 -15.34 28.49
CA ASP A 140 10.29 -15.38 29.03
C ASP A 140 11.25 -14.34 28.41
N LYS A 141 10.73 -13.43 27.57
CA LYS A 141 11.54 -12.44 26.85
C LYS A 141 11.37 -11.02 27.45
N PRO A 142 12.46 -10.32 27.81
CA PRO A 142 12.40 -8.93 28.29
C PRO A 142 12.14 -7.93 27.14
N SER A 143 12.51 -8.30 25.92
CA SER A 143 12.30 -7.52 24.69
C SER A 143 11.23 -8.23 23.85
N TYR A 144 10.25 -7.49 23.37
CA TYR A 144 9.13 -8.01 22.59
C TYR A 144 8.56 -6.91 21.68
N PRO A 145 7.96 -7.26 20.52
CA PRO A 145 7.40 -6.27 19.62
C PRO A 145 6.15 -5.60 20.23
N ILE A 146 6.00 -4.31 19.98
CA ILE A 146 4.87 -3.48 20.39
C ILE A 146 4.18 -2.96 19.13
N TYR A 147 3.08 -3.59 18.73
CA TYR A 147 2.32 -3.23 17.54
C TYR A 147 1.49 -1.97 17.77
N ILE A 148 1.85 -0.88 17.10
CA ILE A 148 1.14 0.40 17.18
C ILE A 148 0.05 0.41 16.11
N THR A 149 -1.18 0.08 16.49
CA THR A 149 -2.34 0.02 15.58
C THR A 149 -3.20 1.29 15.62
N ILE A 150 -2.63 2.36 16.16
CA ILE A 150 -3.25 3.68 16.25
C ILE A 150 -3.31 4.30 14.85
N PRO A 151 -4.47 4.86 14.43
CA PRO A 151 -4.60 5.46 13.11
C PRO A 151 -3.72 6.71 12.95
N PRO A 152 -3.33 7.08 11.72
CA PRO A 152 -2.39 8.19 11.48
C PRO A 152 -2.81 9.53 12.07
N TYR A 153 -4.11 9.85 12.05
CA TYR A 153 -4.64 11.10 12.60
C TYR A 153 -4.52 11.21 14.12
N GLU A 154 -4.36 10.09 14.84
CA GLU A 154 -4.07 10.07 16.28
C GLU A 154 -2.58 9.84 16.58
N LEU A 155 -1.83 9.29 15.63
CA LEU A 155 -0.45 8.84 15.82
C LEU A 155 0.48 9.97 16.32
N LYS A 156 0.33 11.18 15.78
CA LYS A 156 1.12 12.35 16.22
C LYS A 156 0.90 12.66 17.69
N SER A 157 -0.36 12.70 18.12
CA SER A 157 -0.73 12.95 19.52
C SER A 157 -0.22 11.84 20.43
N PHE A 158 -0.32 10.59 19.99
CA PHE A 158 0.22 9.44 20.72
C PHE A 158 1.72 9.59 21.00
N ILE A 159 2.53 9.87 19.97
CA ILE A 159 3.99 9.97 20.11
C ILE A 159 4.38 11.16 21.00
N GLN A 160 3.68 12.29 20.89
CA GLN A 160 3.94 13.48 21.72
C GLN A 160 3.73 13.24 23.21
N ASN A 161 2.80 12.35 23.56
CA ASN A 161 2.37 12.10 24.94
C ASN A 161 3.00 10.84 25.57
N LEU A 162 4.04 10.25 24.95
CA LEU A 162 4.75 9.12 25.54
C LEU A 162 5.48 9.55 26.82
N ASP A 163 5.34 8.75 27.88
CA ASP A 163 6.15 8.87 29.09
C ASP A 163 7.56 8.28 28.89
N ASP A 164 8.39 8.35 29.93
CA ASP A 164 9.78 7.89 29.86
C ASP A 164 9.90 6.37 29.74
N GLU A 165 8.94 5.60 30.29
CA GLU A 165 8.89 4.15 30.15
C GLU A 165 8.69 3.74 28.69
N TRP A 166 7.70 4.36 28.03
CA TRP A 166 7.40 4.12 26.63
C TRP A 166 8.52 4.62 25.70
N LYS A 167 9.10 5.79 25.97
CA LYS A 167 10.24 6.30 25.20
C LYS A 167 11.44 5.36 25.26
N GLY A 168 11.71 4.77 26.43
CA GLY A 168 12.79 3.79 26.61
C GLY A 168 12.57 2.48 25.83
N ARG A 169 11.33 2.20 25.41
CA ARG A 169 10.94 1.04 24.60
C ARG A 169 10.63 1.38 23.15
N SER A 170 10.96 2.60 22.69
CA SER A 170 10.59 3.05 21.34
C SER A 170 11.16 2.16 20.23
N GLU A 171 12.35 1.57 20.41
CA GLU A 171 12.95 0.63 19.45
C GLU A 171 12.14 -0.66 19.25
N ASP A 172 11.21 -0.95 20.18
CA ASP A 172 10.32 -2.10 20.07
C ASP A 172 9.01 -1.81 19.33
N PHE A 173 8.78 -0.56 18.95
CA PHE A 173 7.56 -0.18 18.25
C PHE A 173 7.56 -0.72 16.83
N VAL A 174 6.39 -1.24 16.43
CA VAL A 174 6.08 -1.70 15.08
C VAL A 174 4.98 -0.80 14.52
N PHE A 175 5.35 0.06 13.57
CA PHE A 175 4.43 0.97 12.89
C PHE A 175 3.94 0.41 11.57
N PHE A 176 2.70 0.72 11.21
CA PHE A 176 2.07 0.27 9.96
C PHE A 176 1.83 1.43 9.01
N SER A 177 2.01 1.18 7.73
CA SER A 177 1.84 2.13 6.63
C SER A 177 1.19 1.43 5.45
N GLY A 178 0.55 2.21 4.58
CA GLY A 178 -0.15 1.74 3.38
C GLY A 178 -1.60 1.30 3.64
N GLY A 179 -2.35 1.23 2.54
CA GLY A 179 -3.78 1.00 2.56
C GLY A 179 -4.58 2.20 3.07
N LYS A 180 -5.89 2.11 2.89
CA LYS A 180 -6.86 3.17 3.26
C LYS A 180 -6.93 3.46 4.76
N ILE A 181 -6.43 2.55 5.60
CA ILE A 181 -6.53 2.63 7.06
C ILE A 181 -5.22 3.14 7.69
N CYS A 182 -4.06 2.71 7.18
CA CYS A 182 -2.77 3.06 7.80
C CYS A 182 -2.11 4.27 7.15
N GLY A 183 -2.48 4.65 5.91
CA GLY A 183 -1.94 5.82 5.22
C GLY A 183 -0.40 5.86 5.17
N VAL A 184 0.18 7.03 4.98
CA VAL A 184 1.63 7.23 5.00
C VAL A 184 2.05 7.80 6.35
N VAL A 185 2.74 6.98 7.16
CA VAL A 185 3.18 7.39 8.50
C VAL A 185 4.56 8.06 8.53
N GLU A 186 5.38 7.90 7.48
CA GLU A 186 6.76 8.41 7.43
C GLU A 186 6.87 9.91 7.82
N PRO A 187 6.03 10.85 7.30
CA PRO A 187 6.11 12.25 7.67
C PRO A 187 5.96 12.51 9.18
N ILE A 188 5.06 11.77 9.83
CA ILE A 188 4.81 11.88 11.28
C ILE A 188 6.02 11.32 12.03
N LEU A 189 6.46 10.11 11.70
CA LEU A 189 7.58 9.45 12.40
C LEU A 189 8.88 10.25 12.26
N ARG A 190 9.10 10.89 11.11
CA ARG A 190 10.27 11.72 10.86
C ARG A 190 10.32 12.94 11.79
N GLU A 191 9.18 13.57 12.10
CA GLU A 191 9.10 14.71 13.02
C GLU A 191 9.66 14.38 14.42
N PHE A 192 9.49 13.12 14.86
CA PHE A 192 9.97 12.64 16.16
C PHE A 192 11.27 11.84 16.09
N GLY A 193 11.92 11.79 14.92
CA GLY A 193 13.16 11.03 14.73
C GLY A 193 12.98 9.50 14.85
N MET A 194 11.77 8.99 14.66
CA MET A 194 11.39 7.56 14.71
C MET A 194 11.39 6.88 13.34
N CYS A 195 11.98 7.53 12.33
CA CYS A 195 12.10 7.01 10.97
C CYS A 195 13.55 6.55 10.71
N ARG A 196 13.98 5.48 11.40
CA ARG A 196 15.36 4.96 11.38
C ARG A 196 15.40 3.48 11.04
N GLU A 197 16.58 2.98 10.67
CA GLU A 197 16.78 1.56 10.35
C GLU A 197 16.47 0.62 11.50
N SER A 198 16.61 1.05 12.76
CA SER A 198 16.28 0.24 13.94
C SER A 198 14.77 0.13 14.21
N MET A 199 13.98 1.11 13.76
CA MET A 199 12.53 1.18 14.03
C MET A 199 11.77 0.26 13.10
N THR A 200 10.92 -0.58 13.67
CA THR A 200 10.17 -1.56 12.87
C THR A 200 9.01 -0.89 12.18
N GLN A 201 8.98 -1.03 10.86
CA GLN A 201 7.93 -0.45 10.02
C GLN A 201 7.45 -1.47 9.01
N VAL A 202 6.15 -1.48 8.77
CA VAL A 202 5.45 -2.49 7.96
C VAL A 202 4.58 -1.81 6.92
N VAL A 203 4.75 -2.18 5.65
CA VAL A 203 3.78 -1.87 4.59
C VAL A 203 2.74 -2.99 4.58
N VAL A 204 1.46 -2.62 4.71
CA VAL A 204 0.34 -3.56 4.74
C VAL A 204 0.05 -4.06 3.31
N GLY A 205 0.27 -5.37 3.10
CA GLY A 205 -0.04 -6.09 1.87
C GLY A 205 -1.06 -7.22 2.07
N PHE A 206 -1.98 -7.05 3.03
CA PHE A 206 -3.02 -8.01 3.36
C PHE A 206 -4.37 -7.33 3.57
N SER A 207 -5.46 -8.09 3.44
CA SER A 207 -6.81 -7.59 3.66
C SER A 207 -7.06 -7.37 5.15
N LEU A 208 -7.71 -6.27 5.51
CA LEU A 208 -8.15 -6.07 6.88
C LEU A 208 -9.54 -6.69 7.10
N PRO A 209 -9.82 -7.28 8.27
CA PRO A 209 -11.10 -7.90 8.55
C PRO A 209 -12.23 -6.89 8.39
N LYS A 210 -13.20 -7.18 7.52
CA LYS A 210 -14.47 -6.43 7.50
C LYS A 210 -15.36 -6.97 8.63
N PRO A 211 -16.07 -6.11 9.39
CA PRO A 211 -17.05 -6.57 10.37
C PRO A 211 -18.09 -7.44 9.66
N SER A 212 -18.16 -8.74 9.98
CA SER A 212 -19.16 -9.62 9.38
C SER A 212 -20.46 -9.54 10.18
N ALA A 213 -21.60 -9.50 9.47
CA ALA A 213 -22.93 -9.53 10.09
C ALA A 213 -23.18 -10.80 10.93
N ALA A 214 -22.33 -11.82 10.81
CA ALA A 214 -22.40 -13.08 11.55
C ALA A 214 -21.48 -13.13 12.78
N GLY A 215 -20.76 -12.05 13.11
CA GLY A 215 -19.85 -12.00 14.27
C GLY A 215 -18.58 -12.87 14.13
N ILE A 216 -18.33 -13.43 12.94
CA ILE A 216 -17.10 -14.17 12.62
C ILE A 216 -16.13 -13.18 11.98
N THR A 217 -15.10 -12.76 12.71
CA THR A 217 -14.01 -11.95 12.16
C THR A 217 -13.23 -12.81 11.17
N ARG A 218 -13.26 -12.47 9.87
CA ARG A 218 -12.41 -13.14 8.88
C ARG A 218 -10.95 -12.85 9.21
N LYS A 219 -10.09 -13.86 9.09
CA LYS A 219 -8.66 -13.64 9.18
C LYS A 219 -8.19 -12.78 8.01
N PRO A 220 -7.14 -11.96 8.20
CA PRO A 220 -6.48 -11.29 7.08
C PRO A 220 -6.04 -12.28 6.00
N GLU A 221 -6.20 -11.90 4.74
CA GLU A 221 -5.83 -12.67 3.56
C GLU A 221 -4.72 -11.94 2.80
N ASP A 222 -3.83 -12.67 2.15
CA ASP A 222 -2.76 -12.09 1.36
C ASP A 222 -3.30 -11.34 0.13
N LEU A 223 -2.90 -10.08 -0.04
CA LEU A 223 -3.23 -9.29 -1.23
C LEU A 223 -2.16 -9.38 -2.31
N SER A 224 -1.05 -10.08 -2.05
CA SER A 224 0.00 -10.21 -3.05
C SER A 224 -0.52 -10.90 -4.32
N CYS A 225 -0.02 -10.46 -5.47
CA CYS A 225 -0.25 -11.09 -6.75
C CYS A 225 1.07 -11.39 -7.48
N ASN A 226 1.16 -12.60 -8.02
CA ASN A 226 2.28 -13.00 -8.86
C ASN A 226 2.07 -12.39 -10.26
N ILE A 227 3.04 -11.63 -10.72
CA ILE A 227 3.02 -10.92 -12.00
C ILE A 227 4.06 -11.45 -12.99
N GLY A 228 4.42 -12.72 -12.83
CA GLY A 228 5.37 -13.45 -13.67
C GLY A 228 6.71 -13.65 -13.00
N THR A 229 7.71 -14.02 -13.81
CA THR A 229 9.09 -14.20 -13.37
C THR A 229 9.98 -13.04 -13.82
N ASP A 230 10.97 -12.69 -13.03
CA ASP A 230 12.00 -11.74 -13.42
C ASP A 230 13.02 -12.37 -14.41
N ALA A 231 14.02 -11.59 -14.80
CA ALA A 231 15.06 -12.05 -15.73
C ALA A 231 15.94 -13.18 -15.17
N ASN A 232 15.93 -13.39 -13.85
CA ASN A 232 16.67 -14.45 -13.16
C ASN A 232 15.80 -15.69 -12.90
N GLY A 233 14.51 -15.65 -13.29
CA GLY A 233 13.55 -16.72 -13.05
C GLY A 233 12.90 -16.69 -11.66
N GLU A 234 13.11 -15.63 -10.88
CA GLU A 234 12.47 -15.45 -9.58
C GLU A 234 11.04 -14.95 -9.75
N GLU A 235 10.11 -15.41 -8.91
CA GLU A 235 8.74 -14.91 -8.94
C GLU A 235 8.69 -13.43 -8.57
N LYS A 236 8.03 -12.64 -9.43
CA LYS A 236 7.81 -11.21 -9.22
C LYS A 236 6.43 -11.02 -8.61
N TRP A 237 6.39 -10.33 -7.48
CA TRP A 237 5.17 -10.06 -6.75
C TRP A 237 4.81 -8.57 -6.76
N ALA A 238 3.53 -8.26 -6.69
CA ALA A 238 2.99 -6.93 -6.45
C ALA A 238 2.02 -6.97 -5.27
N GLY A 239 1.89 -5.86 -4.55
CA GLY A 239 0.99 -5.75 -3.40
C GLY A 239 1.37 -6.56 -2.16
N GLU A 240 2.56 -7.18 -2.13
CA GLU A 240 3.06 -7.92 -0.98
C GLU A 240 3.33 -7.03 0.24
N SER A 241 3.27 -7.60 1.44
CA SER A 241 3.69 -6.89 2.65
C SER A 241 5.21 -6.73 2.64
N ALA A 242 5.72 -5.66 3.24
CA ALA A 242 7.15 -5.46 3.42
C ALA A 242 7.45 -4.93 4.81
N THR A 243 8.52 -5.39 5.44
CA THR A 243 8.92 -4.96 6.78
C THR A 243 10.41 -4.70 6.88
N CYS A 244 10.79 -3.69 7.66
CA CYS A 244 12.17 -3.38 8.03
C CYS A 244 12.26 -3.18 9.56
N GLY A 245 13.47 -2.97 10.10
CA GLY A 245 13.69 -2.69 11.51
C GLY A 245 13.95 -3.92 12.38
N LYS A 246 14.15 -3.68 13.68
CA LYS A 246 14.52 -4.70 14.68
C LYS A 246 13.62 -5.94 14.67
N TRP A 247 12.30 -5.74 14.55
CA TRP A 247 11.30 -6.82 14.64
C TRP A 247 10.80 -7.30 13.27
N ASN A 248 11.56 -7.05 12.20
CA ASN A 248 11.18 -7.46 10.85
C ASN A 248 10.95 -8.98 10.72
N GLY A 249 11.78 -9.81 11.36
CA GLY A 249 11.68 -11.27 11.36
C GLY A 249 10.42 -11.73 12.09
N ALA A 250 10.10 -11.10 13.22
CA ALA A 250 8.92 -11.44 14.00
C ALA A 250 7.64 -11.10 13.22
N VAL A 251 7.59 -9.93 12.58
CA VAL A 251 6.50 -9.54 11.68
C VAL A 251 6.37 -10.53 10.52
N ALA A 252 7.46 -10.81 9.81
CA ALA A 252 7.44 -11.68 8.64
C ALA A 252 7.04 -13.12 9.01
N SER A 253 7.55 -13.65 10.13
CA SER A 253 7.19 -14.97 10.66
C SER A 253 5.70 -15.03 11.04
N ARG A 254 5.17 -13.99 11.70
CA ARG A 254 3.75 -13.88 12.05
C ARG A 254 2.85 -13.87 10.81
N LEU A 255 3.23 -13.13 9.76
CA LEU A 255 2.48 -13.08 8.51
C LEU A 255 2.57 -14.41 7.73
N SER A 256 3.77 -14.99 7.64
CA SER A 256 4.02 -16.27 6.98
C SER A 256 3.24 -17.43 7.63
N ALA A 257 3.15 -17.44 8.96
CA ALA A 257 2.33 -18.41 9.71
C ALA A 257 0.83 -18.35 9.38
N ASN A 258 0.38 -17.24 8.77
CA ASN A 258 -0.98 -17.05 8.29
C ASN A 258 -1.07 -17.01 6.75
N ALA A 259 -0.06 -17.56 6.05
CA ALA A 259 0.01 -17.60 4.60
C ALA A 259 -0.04 -16.22 3.90
N ILE A 260 0.48 -15.19 4.56
CA ILE A 260 0.63 -13.85 3.99
C ILE A 260 2.09 -13.61 3.63
N ARG A 261 2.34 -13.23 2.38
CA ARG A 261 3.70 -12.89 1.93
C ARG A 261 4.16 -11.58 2.57
N CYS A 262 5.35 -11.63 3.15
CA CYS A 262 6.01 -10.48 3.74
C CYS A 262 7.50 -10.50 3.43
N LYS A 263 7.97 -9.49 2.72
CA LYS A 263 9.39 -9.33 2.40
C LYS A 263 10.12 -8.60 3.54
N THR A 264 11.19 -9.18 4.06
CA THR A 264 12.12 -8.47 4.95
C THR A 264 13.13 -7.69 4.12
N VAL A 265 13.23 -6.38 4.35
CA VAL A 265 14.06 -5.49 3.54
C VAL A 265 14.72 -4.42 4.41
N PHE A 266 15.75 -3.75 3.87
CA PHE A 266 16.29 -2.55 4.49
C PHE A 266 15.32 -1.38 4.36
N TYR A 267 15.50 -0.37 5.22
CA TYR A 267 14.62 0.79 5.31
C TYR A 267 14.42 1.51 3.96
N ARG A 268 15.47 1.58 3.12
CA ARG A 268 15.38 2.23 1.80
C ARG A 268 14.43 1.51 0.85
N GLU A 269 14.52 0.19 0.76
CA GLU A 269 13.63 -0.64 -0.05
C GLU A 269 12.20 -0.63 0.53
N TRP A 270 12.05 -0.70 1.85
CA TRP A 270 10.76 -0.55 2.53
C TRP A 270 10.10 0.78 2.15
N ARG A 271 10.86 1.88 2.19
CA ARG A 271 10.38 3.22 1.86
C ARG A 271 9.86 3.29 0.41
N ARG A 272 10.52 2.62 -0.54
CA ARG A 272 10.03 2.52 -1.93
C ARG A 272 8.70 1.77 -2.00
N ALA A 273 8.59 0.63 -1.31
CA ALA A 273 7.36 -0.15 -1.25
C ALA A 273 6.20 0.64 -0.61
N MET A 274 6.48 1.40 0.46
CA MET A 274 5.51 2.26 1.13
C MET A 274 4.97 3.34 0.19
N TRP A 275 5.85 4.08 -0.50
CA TRP A 275 5.44 5.14 -1.42
C TRP A 275 4.76 4.61 -2.68
N GLU A 276 5.13 3.41 -3.12
CA GLU A 276 4.42 2.72 -4.20
C GLU A 276 2.99 2.33 -3.79
N ARG A 277 2.82 1.82 -2.56
CA ARG A 277 1.49 1.55 -2.02
C ARG A 277 0.68 2.83 -1.85
N ALA A 278 1.29 3.89 -1.33
CA ALA A 278 0.65 5.20 -1.22
C ALA A 278 0.18 5.72 -2.58
N LEU A 279 1.01 5.57 -3.62
CA LEU A 279 0.66 5.95 -4.99
C LEU A 279 -0.58 5.20 -5.48
N TYR A 280 -0.63 3.88 -5.27
CA TYR A 280 -1.80 3.07 -5.59
C TYR A 280 -3.05 3.56 -4.87
N ASP A 281 -2.97 3.70 -3.54
CA ASP A 281 -4.11 4.10 -2.72
C ASP A 281 -4.60 5.50 -3.10
N ALA A 282 -3.72 6.44 -3.43
CA ALA A 282 -4.13 7.79 -3.83
C ALA A 282 -4.77 7.82 -5.22
N VAL A 283 -4.10 7.24 -6.23
CA VAL A 283 -4.54 7.35 -7.63
C VAL A 283 -5.86 6.62 -7.84
N TRP A 284 -5.98 5.37 -7.40
CA TRP A 284 -7.19 4.59 -7.65
C TRP A 284 -8.42 5.18 -6.97
N ASN A 285 -8.28 5.59 -5.71
CA ASN A 285 -9.40 6.19 -4.99
C ASN A 285 -9.81 7.53 -5.59
N VAL A 286 -8.87 8.40 -5.95
CA VAL A 286 -9.20 9.70 -6.54
C VAL A 286 -9.83 9.54 -7.93
N VAL A 287 -9.25 8.70 -8.78
CA VAL A 287 -9.75 8.47 -10.15
C VAL A 287 -11.13 7.80 -10.12
N GLY A 288 -11.37 6.83 -9.23
CA GLY A 288 -12.68 6.16 -9.16
C GLY A 288 -13.76 6.95 -8.41
N ALA A 289 -13.41 7.67 -7.34
CA ALA A 289 -14.41 8.38 -6.52
C ALA A 289 -15.08 9.56 -7.25
N VAL A 290 -14.45 10.10 -8.29
CA VAL A 290 -15.03 11.20 -9.09
C VAL A 290 -16.03 10.75 -10.14
N ARG A 291 -16.23 9.43 -10.31
CA ARG A 291 -17.17 8.88 -11.31
C ARG A 291 -18.60 9.01 -10.84
N GLU A 292 -19.50 9.12 -11.82
CA GLU A 292 -20.94 9.19 -11.58
C GLU A 292 -21.48 7.89 -11.00
N GLU A 293 -20.99 6.77 -11.51
CA GLU A 293 -21.36 5.43 -11.09
C GLU A 293 -20.37 4.88 -10.05
N PRO A 294 -20.83 4.01 -9.12
CA PRO A 294 -19.94 3.28 -8.24
C PRO A 294 -18.86 2.54 -9.05
N THR A 295 -17.60 2.86 -8.76
CA THR A 295 -16.43 2.37 -9.48
C THR A 295 -15.52 1.68 -8.48
N ASP A 296 -15.10 0.45 -8.79
CA ASP A 296 -14.11 -0.27 -7.99
C ASP A 296 -12.69 -0.10 -8.55
N HIS A 297 -11.69 -0.65 -7.85
CA HIS A 297 -10.32 -0.50 -8.28
C HIS A 297 -10.03 -1.25 -9.61
N ALA A 298 -10.74 -2.34 -9.92
CA ALA A 298 -10.59 -3.05 -11.19
C ALA A 298 -11.17 -2.23 -12.36
N ASP A 299 -12.30 -1.56 -12.16
CA ASP A 299 -12.90 -0.66 -13.14
C ASP A 299 -11.94 0.50 -13.49
N VAL A 300 -11.24 1.06 -12.50
CA VAL A 300 -10.20 2.08 -12.74
C VAL A 300 -9.09 1.53 -13.63
N ALA A 301 -8.63 0.30 -13.39
CA ALA A 301 -7.60 -0.32 -14.21
C ALA A 301 -8.07 -0.59 -15.65
N MET A 302 -9.33 -1.00 -15.83
CA MET A 302 -9.86 -1.40 -17.13
C MET A 302 -10.32 -0.23 -18.01
N PHE A 303 -10.94 0.80 -17.42
CA PHE A 303 -11.61 1.85 -18.17
C PHE A 303 -10.92 3.22 -18.06
N PHE A 304 -10.08 3.40 -17.05
CA PHE A 304 -9.44 4.69 -16.75
C PHE A 304 -7.91 4.58 -16.72
N GLU A 305 -7.34 3.58 -17.41
CA GLU A 305 -5.90 3.29 -17.47
C GLU A 305 -5.06 4.53 -17.79
N LEU A 306 -5.41 5.26 -18.85
CA LEU A 306 -4.64 6.43 -19.28
C LEU A 306 -4.62 7.54 -18.22
N GLU A 307 -5.73 7.74 -17.50
CA GLU A 307 -5.81 8.77 -16.46
C GLU A 307 -5.02 8.37 -15.22
N ALA A 308 -5.16 7.11 -14.79
CA ALA A 308 -4.40 6.55 -13.69
C ALA A 308 -2.89 6.57 -14.00
N SER A 309 -2.49 6.17 -15.21
CA SER A 309 -1.11 6.20 -15.71
C SER A 309 -0.51 7.62 -15.69
N ASP A 310 -1.21 8.60 -16.29
CA ASP A 310 -0.74 9.99 -16.33
C ASP A 310 -0.55 10.57 -14.92
N MET A 311 -1.50 10.31 -14.02
CA MET A 311 -1.43 10.76 -12.63
C MET A 311 -0.31 10.06 -11.86
N MET A 312 -0.15 8.74 -12.06
CA MET A 312 0.92 7.95 -11.46
C MET A 312 2.31 8.48 -11.82
N TRP A 313 2.55 8.75 -13.11
CA TRP A 313 3.82 9.28 -13.58
C TRP A 313 4.08 10.71 -13.11
N GLU A 314 3.06 11.56 -12.99
CA GLU A 314 3.20 12.88 -12.39
C GLU A 314 3.69 12.78 -10.93
N ILE A 315 3.01 11.98 -10.13
CA ILE A 315 3.35 11.81 -8.71
C ILE A 315 4.73 11.17 -8.55
N ALA A 316 5.04 10.12 -9.32
CA ALA A 316 6.33 9.44 -9.26
C ALA A 316 7.52 10.39 -9.57
N ASN A 317 7.34 11.31 -10.52
CA ASN A 317 8.36 12.31 -10.83
C ASN A 317 8.56 13.32 -9.68
N ASN A 318 7.47 13.75 -9.05
CA ASN A 318 7.55 14.66 -7.90
C ASN A 318 8.09 13.97 -6.63
N LEU A 319 7.84 12.67 -6.42
CA LEU A 319 8.47 11.88 -5.35
C LEU A 319 9.99 11.86 -5.48
N ARG A 320 10.51 11.70 -6.71
CA ARG A 320 11.95 11.73 -6.98
C ARG A 320 12.53 13.11 -6.66
N GLY A 321 11.88 14.19 -7.09
CA GLY A 321 12.37 15.55 -6.87
C GLY A 321 12.25 16.05 -5.43
N GLY A 322 11.14 15.74 -4.75
CA GLY A 322 10.81 16.29 -3.43
C GLY A 322 11.29 15.44 -2.26
N LEU A 323 11.31 14.11 -2.40
CA LEU A 323 11.62 13.19 -1.31
C LEU A 323 12.81 12.27 -1.58
N ALA A 324 13.46 12.42 -2.74
CA ALA A 324 14.53 11.54 -3.23
C ALA A 324 14.12 10.07 -3.30
N VAL A 325 12.83 9.79 -3.51
CA VAL A 325 12.29 8.44 -3.65
C VAL A 325 12.14 8.12 -5.13
N THR A 326 12.83 7.06 -5.58
CA THR A 326 12.60 6.47 -6.90
C THR A 326 11.88 5.15 -6.72
N LEU A 327 10.67 5.06 -7.27
CA LEU A 327 9.86 3.84 -7.27
C LEU A 327 10.57 2.73 -8.05
N MET A 328 10.24 1.47 -7.74
CA MET A 328 10.93 0.34 -8.39
C MET A 328 10.52 0.25 -9.86
N TYR A 329 11.45 -0.17 -10.72
CA TYR A 329 11.20 -0.30 -12.16
C TYR A 329 9.95 -1.13 -12.45
N GLY A 330 9.09 -0.67 -13.38
CA GLY A 330 7.81 -1.33 -13.67
C GLY A 330 6.76 -1.20 -12.56
N PHE A 331 6.78 -0.10 -11.79
CA PHE A 331 5.77 0.17 -10.77
C PHE A 331 4.37 0.30 -11.36
N GLU A 332 4.24 0.95 -12.50
CA GLU A 332 2.97 1.08 -13.21
C GLU A 332 2.33 -0.29 -13.48
N ASP A 333 3.09 -1.21 -14.09
CA ASP A 333 2.61 -2.57 -14.34
C ASP A 333 2.23 -3.30 -13.04
N ARG A 334 3.04 -3.19 -11.98
CA ARG A 334 2.72 -3.78 -10.66
C ARG A 334 1.41 -3.26 -10.11
N LEU A 335 1.20 -1.94 -10.16
CA LEU A 335 0.02 -1.31 -9.59
C LEU A 335 -1.24 -1.63 -10.40
N PHE A 336 -1.16 -1.65 -11.73
CA PHE A 336 -2.26 -2.12 -12.57
C PHE A 336 -2.58 -3.60 -12.33
N SER A 337 -1.59 -4.48 -12.29
CA SER A 337 -1.83 -5.90 -12.02
C SER A 337 -2.45 -6.14 -10.64
N MET A 338 -2.06 -5.34 -9.64
CA MET A 338 -2.70 -5.40 -8.32
C MET A 338 -4.18 -5.03 -8.40
N ALA A 339 -4.54 -3.97 -9.12
CA ALA A 339 -5.93 -3.58 -9.31
C ALA A 339 -6.74 -4.58 -10.15
N GLU A 340 -6.19 -5.10 -11.23
CA GLU A 340 -6.85 -6.09 -12.09
C GLU A 340 -7.15 -7.39 -11.31
N MET A 341 -6.20 -7.85 -10.48
CA MET A 341 -6.31 -9.13 -9.79
C MET A 341 -7.01 -9.06 -8.44
N ARG A 342 -6.94 -7.92 -7.74
CA ARG A 342 -7.43 -7.75 -6.36
C ARG A 342 -8.37 -6.56 -6.17
N GLY A 343 -8.55 -5.72 -7.18
CA GLY A 343 -9.33 -4.49 -7.08
C GLY A 343 -10.83 -4.67 -7.28
N LYS A 344 -11.28 -5.84 -7.72
CA LYS A 344 -12.71 -6.14 -7.85
C LYS A 344 -13.39 -6.07 -6.49
N ASP A 345 -14.54 -5.40 -6.43
CA ASP A 345 -15.31 -5.15 -5.21
C ASP A 345 -14.57 -4.32 -4.13
N GLU A 346 -13.41 -3.75 -4.46
CA GLU A 346 -12.70 -2.79 -3.62
C GLU A 346 -13.13 -1.37 -4.02
N PRO A 347 -13.97 -0.70 -3.22
CA PRO A 347 -14.61 0.55 -3.64
C PRO A 347 -13.62 1.71 -3.68
N CYS A 348 -13.69 2.59 -4.67
CA CYS A 348 -12.90 3.82 -4.71
C CYS A 348 -13.52 4.88 -3.78
N GLU A 349 -12.85 5.21 -2.68
CA GLU A 349 -13.40 6.07 -1.63
C GLU A 349 -12.41 7.16 -1.20
N LEU A 350 -12.94 8.35 -0.95
CA LEU A 350 -12.22 9.48 -0.36
C LEU A 350 -12.86 9.82 0.97
N THR A 351 -12.06 9.84 2.04
CA THR A 351 -12.53 10.18 3.37
C THR A 351 -11.77 11.39 3.89
N ASP A 352 -12.51 12.31 4.52
CA ASP A 352 -11.97 13.54 5.11
C ASP A 352 -10.88 13.22 6.14
N GLU A 353 -11.10 12.20 6.96
CA GLU A 353 -10.21 11.80 8.04
C GLU A 353 -8.84 11.29 7.53
N MET A 354 -8.80 10.62 6.38
CA MET A 354 -7.56 10.06 5.82
C MET A 354 -6.90 10.93 4.75
N PHE A 355 -7.52 12.07 4.39
CA PHE A 355 -7.06 12.95 3.31
C PHE A 355 -5.58 13.33 3.45
N ASP A 356 -5.17 13.77 4.64
CA ASP A 356 -3.79 14.20 4.93
C ASP A 356 -2.78 13.05 5.06
N PHE A 357 -3.26 11.81 5.02
CA PHE A 357 -2.43 10.61 5.17
C PHE A 357 -2.42 9.73 3.92
N VAL A 358 -3.27 10.00 2.93
CA VAL A 358 -3.34 9.24 1.68
C VAL A 358 -3.23 10.15 0.45
N GLN A 359 -4.03 11.21 0.35
CA GLN A 359 -4.07 12.05 -0.85
C GLN A 359 -3.14 13.27 -0.78
N ASN A 360 -3.04 13.91 0.39
CA ASN A 360 -2.25 15.15 0.58
C ASN A 360 -0.85 14.88 1.17
N VAL A 361 -0.27 13.72 0.87
CA VAL A 361 1.06 13.30 1.35
C VAL A 361 2.17 13.52 0.33
N PHE A 362 1.83 13.73 -0.94
CA PHE A 362 2.82 13.79 -2.02
C PHE A 362 3.45 15.18 -2.10
N PRO A 363 4.79 15.24 -2.20
CA PRO A 363 5.49 16.51 -2.38
C PRO A 363 5.21 17.09 -3.77
N GLY A 364 5.53 18.37 -3.92
CA GLY A 364 5.55 19.04 -5.23
C GLY A 364 4.18 19.46 -5.73
N ARG A 365 4.10 19.75 -7.02
CA ARG A 365 2.90 20.29 -7.68
C ARG A 365 2.27 19.19 -8.52
N ASN A 366 1.54 18.28 -7.87
CA ASN A 366 0.79 17.22 -8.54
C ASN A 366 -0.51 17.80 -9.09
N ARG A 367 -0.42 18.47 -10.25
CA ARG A 367 -1.51 19.21 -10.86
C ARG A 367 -2.73 18.33 -11.08
N MET A 368 -2.55 17.17 -11.70
CA MET A 368 -3.65 16.29 -12.05
C MET A 368 -4.32 15.75 -10.79
N LEU A 369 -3.54 15.33 -9.79
CA LEU A 369 -4.08 14.93 -8.49
C LEU A 369 -4.90 16.05 -7.86
N LEU A 370 -4.37 17.28 -7.79
CA LEU A 370 -5.08 18.43 -7.22
C LEU A 370 -6.33 18.80 -8.02
N GLU A 371 -6.29 18.75 -9.34
CA GLU A 371 -7.45 18.97 -10.21
C GLU A 371 -8.58 17.98 -9.87
N TYR A 372 -8.27 16.70 -9.76
CA TYR A 372 -9.27 15.68 -9.40
C TYR A 372 -9.77 15.84 -7.96
N LEU A 373 -8.92 16.20 -7.00
CA LEU A 373 -9.34 16.43 -5.61
C LEU A 373 -10.26 17.66 -5.49
N ASN A 374 -9.95 18.75 -6.20
CA ASN A 374 -10.83 19.93 -6.24
C ASN A 374 -12.15 19.59 -6.95
N TYR A 375 -12.12 18.78 -8.03
CA TYR A 375 -13.35 18.30 -8.67
C TYR A 375 -14.19 17.40 -7.73
N ALA A 376 -13.55 16.48 -7.01
CA ALA A 376 -14.21 15.66 -5.99
C ALA A 376 -14.89 16.54 -4.93
N LYS A 377 -14.23 17.62 -4.52
CA LYS A 377 -14.76 18.57 -3.55
C LYS A 377 -15.91 19.41 -4.10
N ASP A 378 -15.69 20.11 -5.21
CA ASP A 378 -16.58 21.15 -5.69
C ASP A 378 -17.77 20.59 -6.48
N GLN A 379 -17.57 19.48 -7.20
CA GLN A 379 -18.58 18.91 -8.12
C GLN A 379 -19.21 17.63 -7.59
N ARG A 380 -18.51 16.84 -6.76
CA ARG A 380 -19.03 15.58 -6.22
C ARG A 380 -19.44 15.67 -4.74
N GLY A 381 -19.16 16.79 -4.07
CA GLY A 381 -19.50 16.98 -2.66
C GLY A 381 -18.73 16.06 -1.71
N LEU A 382 -17.59 15.52 -2.13
CA LEU A 382 -16.66 14.74 -1.29
C LEU A 382 -15.70 15.71 -0.55
N LEU A 383 -14.93 15.27 0.43
CA LEU A 383 -13.84 16.08 1.02
C LEU A 383 -14.30 17.45 1.57
N GLN A 384 -15.50 17.52 2.14
CA GLN A 384 -16.10 18.79 2.59
C GLN A 384 -15.48 19.31 3.89
N GLY A 385 -15.03 18.41 4.76
CA GLY A 385 -14.40 18.72 6.04
C GLY A 385 -12.91 19.04 5.96
N VAL A 386 -12.29 18.97 4.77
CA VAL A 386 -10.85 19.19 4.60
C VAL A 386 -10.51 20.35 3.69
N ASN A 387 -9.32 20.91 3.88
CA ASN A 387 -8.78 21.96 3.03
C ASN A 387 -7.98 21.36 1.86
N VAL A 388 -8.67 21.04 0.76
CA VAL A 388 -8.00 20.64 -0.49
C VAL A 388 -7.21 21.82 -1.05
N PRO A 389 -5.89 21.69 -1.28
CA PRO A 389 -5.10 22.77 -1.85
C PRO A 389 -5.58 23.15 -3.26
N PRO A 390 -5.63 24.44 -3.61
CA PRO A 390 -6.00 24.85 -4.97
C PRO A 390 -4.90 24.45 -5.95
N VAL A 391 -5.29 24.25 -7.21
CA VAL A 391 -4.33 24.07 -8.30
C VAL A 391 -3.49 25.35 -8.44
N PRO A 392 -2.14 25.27 -8.42
CA PRO A 392 -1.29 26.46 -8.53
C PRO A 392 -1.62 27.27 -9.79
N SER A 393 -1.72 28.60 -9.66
CA SER A 393 -2.15 29.49 -10.77
C SER A 393 -1.28 29.36 -12.03
N GLN A 394 0.03 29.10 -11.86
CA GLN A 394 0.94 28.88 -12.99
C GLN A 394 0.61 27.61 -13.80
N LEU A 395 -0.14 26.69 -13.21
CA LEU A 395 -0.56 25.44 -13.82
C LEU A 395 -2.02 25.50 -14.30
N SER A 396 -2.85 26.38 -13.74
CA SER A 396 -4.25 26.54 -14.16
C SER A 396 -4.41 27.13 -15.56
N GLU A 397 -3.39 27.80 -16.09
CA GLU A 397 -3.38 28.36 -17.46
C GLU A 397 -3.22 27.29 -18.54
N LEU A 398 -2.73 26.11 -18.17
CA LEU A 398 -2.58 24.98 -19.09
C LEU A 398 -3.95 24.27 -19.25
N PRO A 399 -4.23 23.60 -20.38
CA PRO A 399 -5.45 22.82 -20.53
C PRO A 399 -5.59 21.79 -19.40
N SER A 400 -6.78 21.67 -18.81
CA SER A 400 -7.05 20.66 -17.78
C SER A 400 -6.88 19.26 -18.36
N LYS A 401 -6.35 18.36 -17.55
CA LYS A 401 -6.24 16.94 -17.90
C LYS A 401 -7.41 16.11 -17.38
N ILE A 402 -8.34 16.71 -16.63
CA ILE A 402 -9.57 16.02 -16.23
C ILE A 402 -10.35 15.71 -17.51
N ARG A 403 -10.61 14.43 -17.75
CA ARG A 403 -11.51 14.03 -18.83
C ARG A 403 -12.91 14.04 -18.23
N GLN A 404 -13.67 15.08 -18.56
CA GLN A 404 -15.08 15.18 -18.17
C GLN A 404 -15.90 14.33 -19.15
N GLY A 405 -16.45 13.22 -18.65
CA GLY A 405 -17.27 12.29 -19.43
C GLY A 405 -16.90 10.84 -19.15
N ASN A 406 -17.91 9.98 -19.03
CA ASN A 406 -17.74 8.54 -19.06
C ASN A 406 -17.16 8.17 -20.44
N LEU A 407 -15.83 8.06 -20.55
CA LEU A 407 -15.22 7.26 -21.60
C LEU A 407 -15.39 5.79 -21.22
N ARG A 408 -16.65 5.35 -21.12
CA ARG A 408 -16.94 3.94 -21.27
C ARG A 408 -16.40 3.55 -22.65
N ALA A 409 -15.73 2.42 -22.70
CA ALA A 409 -15.25 1.81 -23.93
C ALA A 409 -16.42 1.19 -24.73
N ASP A 410 -17.59 1.82 -24.76
CA ASP A 410 -18.73 1.42 -25.61
C ASP A 410 -18.68 2.03 -27.01
N GLY A 411 -17.63 2.82 -27.33
CA GLY A 411 -17.20 3.05 -28.71
C GLY A 411 -18.18 3.82 -29.60
N ASN A 412 -19.18 4.48 -29.03
CA ASN A 412 -20.04 5.39 -29.78
C ASN A 412 -19.57 6.83 -29.57
N ILE A 413 -18.99 7.39 -30.64
CA ILE A 413 -18.59 8.80 -30.78
C ILE A 413 -19.83 9.69 -30.80
#